data_AF-A0A968X226-F1
#
_entry.id   AF-A0A968X226-F1
#
_cell.length_a   1.000
_cell.length_b   1.000
_cell.length_c   1.000
_cell.angle_alpha   90.00
_cell.angle_beta   90.00
_cell.angle_gamma   90.00
#
_symmetry.space_group_name_H-M   'P 1'
#
loop_
_entity.id
_entity.type
_entity.pdbx_description
1 polymer ?
#
loop_
_entity_poly.entity_id
_entity_poly.type
_entity_poly.pdbx_seq_one_letter_code
_entity_poly.pdbx_strand_id
1 'polypeptide(L)'
;MSKNAPAGAIDFLKFFVSVDNAKKLNAGGGTLSTVAGSGDAIPDPLLKQVADNANAAKYFQVYYDQYLPPATGEAVKDTTQALFIGKMTPEEVAQGVEAVAASELKK
;
A
#
# COMPACT_ATOMS: atom_id res chain seq x y z
N MET A 1 -2.75 -18.66 0.60
CA MET A 1 -2.00 -19.87 1.03
C MET A 1 -2.19 -20.91 -0.05
N SER A 2 -1.11 -21.41 -0.67
CA SER A 2 -1.25 -22.39 -1.75
C SER A 2 -1.77 -23.72 -1.22
N LYS A 3 -2.36 -24.53 -2.10
CA LYS A 3 -2.86 -25.87 -1.80
C LYS A 3 -1.81 -26.81 -1.18
N ASN A 4 -0.51 -26.49 -1.33
CA ASN A 4 0.62 -27.34 -0.94
C ASN A 4 1.47 -26.73 0.18
N ALA A 5 0.93 -25.79 0.97
CA ALA A 5 1.69 -25.19 2.06
C ALA A 5 2.10 -26.23 3.13
N PRO A 6 3.32 -26.18 3.68
CA PRO A 6 3.74 -27.06 4.78
C PRO A 6 2.82 -26.92 6.00
N ALA A 7 2.69 -27.99 6.79
CA ALA A 7 1.82 -27.99 7.99
C ALA A 7 2.14 -26.84 8.96
N GLY A 8 3.42 -26.50 9.13
CA GLY A 8 3.87 -25.40 10.00
C GLY A 8 3.61 -23.99 9.44
N ALA A 9 3.08 -23.83 8.22
CA ALA A 9 2.85 -22.51 7.63
C ALA A 9 1.86 -21.67 8.46
N ILE A 10 0.80 -22.30 8.98
CA ILE A 10 -0.18 -21.61 9.82
C ILE A 10 0.43 -21.20 11.16
N ASP A 11 1.23 -22.07 11.78
CA ASP A 11 1.89 -21.75 13.05
C ASP A 11 2.89 -20.62 12.91
N PHE A 12 3.64 -20.60 11.79
CA PHE A 12 4.52 -19.49 11.48
C PHE A 12 3.74 -18.18 11.27
N LEU A 13 2.62 -18.21 10.55
CA LEU A 13 1.79 -17.01 10.39
C LEU A 13 1.27 -16.50 11.74
N LYS A 14 0.76 -17.37 12.62
CA LYS A 14 0.32 -17.00 13.96
C LYS A 14 1.45 -16.39 14.79
N PHE A 15 2.64 -16.98 14.72
CA PHE A 15 3.83 -16.41 15.34
C PHE A 15 4.15 -15.02 14.76
N PHE A 16 4.19 -14.90 13.43
CA PHE A 16 4.54 -13.67 12.73
C PHE A 16 3.56 -12.53 13.03
N VAL A 17 2.26 -12.80 13.06
CA VAL A 17 1.20 -11.81 13.37
C VAL A 17 0.84 -11.73 14.86
N SER A 18 1.66 -12.30 15.76
CA SER A 18 1.46 -12.13 17.20
C SER A 18 1.72 -10.68 17.63
N VAL A 19 1.03 -10.22 18.68
CA VAL A 19 1.23 -8.87 19.23
C VAL A 19 2.69 -8.65 19.64
N ASP A 20 3.32 -9.63 20.26
CA ASP A 20 4.70 -9.53 20.72
C ASP A 20 5.69 -9.32 19.56
N ASN A 21 5.52 -10.06 18.47
CA ASN A 21 6.38 -9.88 17.30
C ASN A 21 6.04 -8.62 16.51
N ALA A 22 4.77 -8.22 16.48
CA ALA A 22 4.35 -6.94 15.92
C ALA A 22 4.97 -5.74 16.67
N LYS A 23 5.04 -5.80 18.00
CA LYS A 23 5.71 -4.77 18.81
C LYS A 23 7.20 -4.68 18.50
N LYS A 24 7.88 -5.83 18.31
CA LYS A 24 9.28 -5.87 17.89
C LYS A 24 9.49 -5.24 16.51
N LEU A 25 8.58 -5.50 15.55
CA LEU A 25 8.63 -4.89 14.22
C LEU A 25 8.46 -3.37 14.30
N ASN A 26 7.48 -2.88 15.07
CA ASN A 26 7.23 -1.45 15.24
C ASN A 26 8.41 -0.72 15.88
N ALA A 27 9.05 -1.34 16.90
CA ALA A 27 10.20 -0.78 17.58
C ALA A 27 11.43 -0.63 16.66
N GLY A 28 11.53 -1.43 15.60
CA GLY A 28 12.62 -1.39 14.63
C GLY A 28 12.58 -0.21 13.65
N GLY A 29 11.50 0.59 13.64
CA GLY A 29 11.41 1.86 12.89
C GLY A 29 11.27 1.75 11.36
N GLY A 30 11.37 0.55 10.77
CA GLY A 30 11.30 0.34 9.32
C GLY A 30 9.94 -0.12 8.79
N THR A 31 8.98 -0.45 9.65
CA THR A 31 7.66 -0.96 9.26
C THR A 31 6.63 -0.69 10.36
N LEU A 32 5.39 -0.42 9.94
CA LEU A 32 4.23 -0.32 10.83
C LEU A 32 3.38 -1.59 10.70
N SER A 33 3.25 -2.32 11.80
CA SER A 33 2.42 -3.52 11.88
C SER A 33 0.94 -3.17 11.89
N THR A 34 0.14 -3.99 11.22
CA THR A 34 -1.33 -3.91 11.23
C THR A 34 -1.98 -4.66 12.39
N VAL A 35 -1.17 -5.34 13.23
CA VAL A 35 -1.67 -6.11 14.37
C VAL A 35 -2.19 -5.17 15.45
N ALA A 36 -3.49 -5.27 15.76
CA ALA A 36 -4.12 -4.48 16.80
C ALA A 36 -3.42 -4.67 18.16
N GLY A 37 -3.29 -3.59 18.93
CA GLY A 37 -2.62 -3.60 20.23
C GLY A 37 -1.08 -3.56 20.20
N SER A 38 -0.47 -3.38 19.03
CA SER A 38 0.99 -3.24 18.88
C SER A 38 1.49 -1.79 18.69
N GLY A 39 0.58 -0.84 18.47
CA GLY A 39 0.91 0.55 18.10
C GLY A 39 1.51 1.40 19.23
N ASP A 40 1.55 0.88 20.45
CA ASP A 40 2.26 1.49 21.59
C ASP A 40 3.79 1.36 21.47
N ALA A 41 4.27 0.40 20.68
CA ALA A 41 5.69 0.16 20.46
C ALA A 41 6.30 0.99 19.30
N ILE A 42 5.53 1.91 18.70
CA ILE A 42 6.04 2.81 17.64
C ILE A 42 6.79 3.98 18.30
N PRO A 43 8.12 4.10 18.11
CA PRO A 43 8.92 5.10 18.84
C PRO A 43 8.84 6.49 18.21
N ASP A 44 8.69 6.58 16.89
CA ASP A 44 8.65 7.84 16.16
C ASP A 44 7.23 8.45 16.24
N PRO A 45 7.08 9.66 16.84
CA PRO A 45 5.79 10.31 16.96
C PRO A 45 5.12 10.63 15.61
N LEU A 46 5.90 10.87 14.54
CA LEU A 46 5.36 11.11 13.21
C LEU A 46 4.80 9.82 12.61
N LEU A 47 5.51 8.71 12.75
CA LEU A 47 5.01 7.41 12.31
C LEU A 47 3.79 6.96 13.13
N LYS A 48 3.76 7.29 14.42
CA LYS A 48 2.59 7.06 15.25
C LYS A 48 1.37 7.84 14.75
N GLN A 49 1.56 9.12 14.40
CA GLN A 49 0.49 9.93 13.80
C GLN A 49 -0.01 9.34 12.47
N VAL A 50 0.89 8.85 11.62
CA VAL A 50 0.51 8.16 10.37
C VAL A 50 -0.32 6.90 10.66
N ALA A 51 0.09 6.08 11.63
CA ALA A 51 -0.64 4.88 12.02
C ALA A 51 -2.03 5.20 12.58
N ASP A 52 -2.13 6.22 13.45
CA ASP A 52 -3.41 6.63 14.04
C ASP A 52 -4.38 7.17 12.96
N ASN A 53 -3.87 7.96 12.00
CA ASN A 53 -4.65 8.43 10.86
C ASN A 53 -5.12 7.27 9.96
N ALA A 54 -4.24 6.31 9.68
CA ALA A 54 -4.58 5.14 8.89
C ALA A 54 -5.67 4.28 9.57
N ASN A 55 -5.58 4.10 10.89
CA ASN A 55 -6.58 3.37 11.69
C ASN A 55 -7.94 4.10 11.77
N ALA A 56 -7.93 5.43 11.73
CA ALA A 56 -9.16 6.24 11.76
C ALA A 56 -9.80 6.41 10.37
N ALA A 57 -9.08 6.11 9.29
CA ALA A 57 -9.58 6.27 7.93
C ALA A 57 -10.73 5.29 7.64
N LYS A 58 -11.82 5.79 7.04
CA LYS A 58 -12.94 4.93 6.57
C LYS A 58 -12.52 3.98 5.46
N TYR A 59 -11.50 4.37 4.70
CA TYR A 59 -10.96 3.62 3.58
C TYR A 59 -9.46 3.93 3.46
N PHE A 60 -8.68 2.87 3.25
CA PHE A 60 -7.24 2.97 3.01
C PHE A 60 -6.96 2.52 1.56
N GLN A 61 -6.77 3.48 0.66
CA GLN A 61 -6.40 3.23 -0.73
C GLN A 61 -4.92 2.81 -0.79
N VAL A 62 -4.64 1.63 -1.35
CA VAL A 62 -3.26 1.23 -1.66
C VAL A 62 -2.75 1.98 -2.90
N TYR A 63 -1.45 1.92 -3.17
CA TYR A 63 -0.86 2.58 -4.34
C TYR A 63 -1.55 2.17 -5.64
N TYR A 64 -1.71 3.13 -6.58
CA TYR A 64 -2.46 2.88 -7.80
C TYR A 64 -1.79 1.86 -8.74
N ASP A 65 -0.48 1.69 -8.67
CA ASP A 65 0.25 0.63 -9.36
C ASP A 65 -0.06 -0.78 -8.82
N GLN A 66 -0.51 -0.89 -7.57
CA GLN A 66 -0.97 -2.13 -6.94
C GLN A 66 -2.49 -2.34 -7.09
N TYR A 67 -3.25 -1.26 -7.20
CA TYR A 67 -4.72 -1.30 -7.21
C TYR A 67 -5.30 -1.45 -8.62
N LEU A 68 -4.75 -0.72 -9.60
CA LEU A 68 -5.27 -0.67 -10.97
C LEU A 68 -4.70 -1.82 -11.82
N PRO A 69 -5.29 -2.09 -12.99
CA PRO A 69 -4.63 -2.92 -14.00
C PRO A 69 -3.20 -2.40 -14.24
N PRO A 70 -2.19 -3.28 -14.41
CA PRO A 70 -0.79 -2.87 -14.47
C PRO A 70 -0.51 -1.74 -15.48
N ALA A 71 -1.14 -1.81 -16.66
CA ALA A 71 -0.98 -0.77 -17.69
C ALA A 71 -1.55 0.58 -17.25
N THR A 72 -2.69 0.60 -16.55
CA THR A 72 -3.28 1.84 -16.02
C THR A 72 -2.44 2.41 -14.87
N GLY A 73 -1.90 1.55 -14.00
CA GLY A 73 -0.98 1.97 -12.94
C GLY A 73 0.27 2.67 -13.50
N GLU A 74 0.89 2.09 -14.53
CA GLU A 74 2.06 2.70 -15.18
C GLU A 74 1.70 4.02 -15.88
N ALA A 75 0.54 4.09 -16.54
CA ALA A 75 0.07 5.33 -17.17
C ALA A 75 -0.06 6.47 -16.14
N VAL A 76 -0.60 6.20 -14.94
CA VAL A 76 -0.67 7.20 -13.87
C VAL A 76 0.72 7.67 -13.45
N LYS A 77 1.66 6.74 -13.29
CA LYS A 77 3.03 7.04 -12.86
C LYS A 77 3.78 7.91 -13.88
N ASP A 78 3.78 7.51 -15.14
CA ASP A 78 4.51 8.21 -16.22
C ASP A 78 3.95 9.60 -16.50
N THR A 79 2.61 9.71 -16.56
CA THR A 79 1.95 11.00 -16.82
C THR A 79 2.11 11.96 -15.64
N THR A 80 2.09 11.45 -14.40
CA THR A 80 2.39 12.25 -13.21
C THR A 80 3.81 12.81 -13.28
N GLN A 81 4.80 11.98 -13.63
CA GLN A 81 6.16 12.46 -13.83
C GLN A 81 6.24 13.53 -14.92
N ALA A 82 5.58 13.32 -16.06
CA ALA A 82 5.55 14.26 -17.18
C ALA A 82 4.93 15.61 -16.81
N LEU A 83 3.87 15.61 -15.98
CA LEU A 83 3.26 16.82 -15.43
C LEU A 83 4.24 17.60 -14.56
N PHE A 84 4.92 16.93 -13.63
CA PHE A 84 5.88 17.58 -12.72
C PHE A 84 7.06 18.23 -13.44
N ILE A 85 7.48 17.68 -14.58
CA ILE A 85 8.56 18.26 -15.40
C ILE A 85 8.05 19.21 -16.49
N GLY A 86 6.74 19.53 -16.51
CA GLY A 86 6.12 20.47 -17.44
C GLY A 86 6.05 19.97 -18.89
N LYS A 87 6.14 18.66 -19.12
CA LYS A 87 6.00 18.06 -20.46
C LYS A 87 4.56 17.76 -20.85
N MET A 88 3.64 17.71 -19.89
CA MET A 88 2.21 17.51 -20.12
C MET A 88 1.39 18.49 -19.28
N THR A 89 0.23 18.92 -19.77
CA THR A 89 -0.75 19.66 -18.99
C THR A 89 -1.61 18.72 -18.13
N PRO A 90 -2.30 19.23 -17.09
CA PRO A 90 -3.24 18.42 -16.32
C PRO A 90 -4.30 17.72 -17.17
N GLU A 91 -4.80 18.39 -18.23
CA GLU A 91 -5.80 17.83 -19.14
C GLU A 91 -5.24 16.69 -19.98
N GLU A 92 -4.01 16.83 -20.50
CA GLU A 92 -3.34 15.77 -21.26
C GLU A 92 -3.07 14.54 -20.39
N VAL A 93 -2.71 14.75 -19.11
CA VAL A 93 -2.55 13.67 -18.13
C VAL A 93 -3.86 12.91 -17.92
N ALA A 94 -4.96 13.63 -17.65
CA ALA A 94 -6.26 13.02 -17.42
C ALA A 94 -6.70 12.18 -18.64
N GLN A 95 -6.59 12.75 -19.84
CA GLN A 95 -6.95 12.06 -21.09
C GLN A 95 -6.10 10.81 -21.33
N GLY A 96 -4.79 10.89 -21.07
CA GLY A 96 -3.87 9.75 -21.22
C GLY A 96 -4.22 8.59 -20.30
N VAL A 97 -4.48 8.88 -19.02
CA VAL A 97 -4.88 7.86 -18.04
C VAL A 97 -6.24 7.26 -18.40
N GLU A 98 -7.22 8.08 -18.77
CA GLU A 98 -8.56 7.61 -19.16
C GLU A 98 -8.54 6.69 -20.38
N ALA A 99 -7.72 7.02 -21.39
CA ALA A 99 -7.59 6.19 -22.59
C ALA A 99 -7.07 4.79 -22.27
N VAL A 100 -6.03 4.68 -21.43
CA VAL A 100 -5.47 3.39 -21.01
C VAL A 100 -6.43 2.64 -20.09
N ALA A 101 -7.09 3.33 -19.15
CA ALA A 101 -8.09 2.73 -18.28
C ALA A 101 -9.25 2.14 -19.12
N ALA A 102 -9.73 2.87 -20.13
CA ALA A 102 -10.81 2.41 -21.00
C ALA A 102 -10.45 1.17 -21.83
N SER A 103 -9.17 0.95 -22.16
CA SER A 103 -8.75 -0.27 -22.87
C SER A 103 -8.60 -1.48 -21.96
N GLU A 104 -8.28 -1.26 -20.68
CA GLU A 104 -8.06 -2.33 -19.71
C GLU A 104 -9.36 -2.77 -19.00
N LEU A 105 -10.28 -1.84 -18.73
CA LEU A 105 -11.53 -2.10 -18.01
C LEU A 105 -12.67 -2.67 -18.90
N LYS A 106 -12.47 -2.71 -20.22
CA LYS A 106 -13.43 -3.31 -21.18
C LYS A 106 -13.14 -4.78 -21.51
N LYS A 107 -12.06 -5.35 -20.97
CA LYS A 107 -11.72 -6.77 -21.09
C LYS A 107 -12.40 -7.57 -19.98
#